data_AF-A0A7S1GFC4-F1
#
_entry.id   AF-A0A7S1GFC4-F1
#
_cell.length_a   1.000
_cell.length_b   1.000
_cell.length_c   1.000
_cell.angle_alpha   90.00
_cell.angle_beta   90.00
_cell.angle_gamma   90.00
#
_symmetry.space_group_name_H-M   'P 1'
#
loop_
_entity.id
_entity.type
_entity.pdbx_description
1 polymer ?
#
loop_
_entity_poly.entity_id
_entity_poly.type
_entity_poly.pdbx_seq_one_letter_code
_entity_poly.pdbx_strand_id
1 'polypeptide(L)'
;DVLQELVASVTLLDSALLELCQIALSSLAVDGGEVGERVQLASIGIVQAVFSKYSQHRAVLIDDLLSTLGKMRTSRRNLRTYRLRSRSADSTDSIQIYSALVLQWVHGAARAPREEDILGERTGDEAGEDASTTTPDARRSGSSMAARNSYAESRTVAHAFVHSFVERCIKRDHVGDFRQLFKDFFEDIVLVLDRPEWPGAGPLVEAACLQLKTMLPSIEKPDVAADHQALVNIAASLLGAAVAK
;
A
#
# COMPACT_ATOMS: atom_id res chain seq x y z
N ASP A 1 -17.83 -9.78 -1.15
CA ASP A 1 -18.84 -8.89 -0.53
C ASP A 1 -19.19 -9.35 0.89
N VAL A 2 -19.92 -10.45 1.09
CA VAL A 2 -20.32 -10.93 2.44
C VAL A 2 -19.12 -11.19 3.37
N LEU A 3 -18.04 -11.80 2.88
CA LEU A 3 -16.82 -12.04 3.67
C LEU A 3 -16.10 -10.75 4.08
N GLN A 4 -16.10 -9.74 3.21
CA GLN A 4 -15.49 -8.45 3.50
C GLN A 4 -16.30 -7.70 4.58
N GLU A 5 -17.62 -7.75 4.48
CA GLU A 5 -18.55 -7.19 5.47
C GLU A 5 -18.44 -7.91 6.82
N LEU A 6 -18.25 -9.23 6.80
CA LEU A 6 -18.01 -10.03 8.01
C LEU A 6 -16.69 -9.65 8.70
N VAL A 7 -15.60 -9.51 7.94
CA VAL A 7 -14.30 -9.08 8.49
C VAL A 7 -14.39 -7.67 9.08
N ALA A 8 -15.17 -6.78 8.45
CA ALA A 8 -15.41 -5.43 8.96
C ALA A 8 -16.23 -5.46 10.26
N SER A 9 -17.28 -6.28 10.33
CA SER A 9 -18.24 -6.30 11.45
C SER A 9 -17.86 -7.18 12.64
N VAL A 10 -17.06 -8.23 12.45
CA VAL A 10 -16.74 -9.23 13.49
C VAL A 10 -15.26 -9.23 13.83
N THR A 11 -14.93 -9.38 15.11
CA THR A 11 -13.55 -9.65 15.58
C THR A 11 -13.26 -11.13 15.40
N LEU A 12 -12.29 -11.46 14.55
CA LEU A 12 -11.89 -12.84 14.25
C LEU A 12 -10.66 -13.22 15.09
N LEU A 13 -10.43 -14.53 15.26
CA LEU A 13 -9.20 -15.03 15.86
C LEU A 13 -8.02 -14.77 14.92
N ASP A 14 -6.85 -14.40 15.47
CA ASP A 14 -5.67 -14.04 14.69
C ASP A 14 -5.24 -15.13 13.71
N SER A 15 -5.28 -16.42 14.11
CA SER A 15 -4.91 -17.52 13.22
C SER A 15 -5.85 -17.65 12.01
N ALA A 16 -7.16 -17.57 12.24
CA ALA A 16 -8.16 -17.64 11.18
C ALA A 16 -8.05 -16.44 10.22
N LEU A 17 -7.70 -15.27 10.75
CA LEU A 17 -7.52 -14.05 9.99
C LEU A 17 -6.27 -14.10 9.09
N LEU A 18 -5.15 -14.61 9.61
CA LEU A 18 -3.92 -14.78 8.84
C LEU A 18 -4.09 -15.87 7.76
N GLU A 19 -4.74 -17.00 8.08
CA GLU A 19 -5.07 -18.03 7.10
C GLU A 19 -5.98 -17.50 5.98
N LEU A 20 -7.02 -16.74 6.33
CA LEU A 20 -7.90 -16.09 5.36
C LEU A 20 -7.13 -15.13 4.44
N CYS A 21 -6.22 -14.33 5.01
CA CYS A 21 -5.38 -13.43 4.21
C CYS A 21 -4.45 -14.19 3.28
N GLN A 22 -3.84 -15.28 3.74
CA GLN A 22 -2.96 -16.10 2.93
C GLN A 22 -3.70 -16.74 1.74
N ILE A 23 -4.93 -17.22 1.96
CA ILE A 23 -5.81 -17.75 0.91
C ILE A 23 -6.18 -16.63 -0.07
N ALA A 24 -6.56 -15.45 0.44
CA ALA A 24 -6.95 -14.33 -0.39
C ALA A 24 -5.79 -13.81 -1.24
N LEU A 25 -4.58 -13.70 -0.67
CA LEU A 25 -3.34 -13.34 -1.38
C LEU A 25 -2.98 -14.37 -2.45
N SER A 26 -3.06 -15.67 -2.12
CA SER A 26 -2.83 -16.75 -3.09
C SER A 26 -3.82 -16.70 -4.26
N SER A 27 -5.05 -16.26 -4.00
CA SER A 27 -6.08 -16.10 -5.03
C SER A 27 -5.80 -14.95 -6.00
N LEU A 28 -4.93 -14.00 -5.64
CA LEU A 28 -4.47 -12.95 -6.55
C LEU A 28 -3.61 -13.50 -7.71
N ALA A 29 -3.00 -14.67 -7.52
CA ALA A 29 -2.15 -15.32 -8.51
C ALA A 29 -2.91 -16.16 -9.55
N VAL A 30 -4.24 -16.22 -9.48
CA VAL A 30 -5.07 -17.06 -10.36
C VAL A 30 -5.30 -16.39 -11.71
N ASP A 31 -4.82 -17.03 -12.79
CA ASP A 31 -5.14 -16.65 -14.17
C ASP A 31 -6.45 -17.33 -14.61
N GLY A 32 -7.54 -16.56 -14.76
CA GLY A 32 -8.88 -17.12 -14.97
C GLY A 32 -9.81 -16.35 -15.89
N GLY A 33 -9.30 -15.46 -16.75
CA GLY A 33 -10.15 -14.58 -17.57
C GLY A 33 -11.07 -13.71 -16.70
N GLU A 34 -12.34 -13.56 -17.08
CA GLU A 34 -13.31 -12.74 -16.33
C GLU A 34 -13.62 -13.28 -14.92
N VAL A 35 -13.66 -14.60 -14.73
CA VAL A 35 -13.91 -15.21 -13.41
C VAL A 35 -12.71 -14.98 -12.50
N GLY A 36 -11.49 -15.09 -13.04
CA GLY A 36 -10.25 -14.75 -12.34
C GLY A 36 -10.24 -13.30 -11.87
N GLU A 37 -10.56 -12.35 -12.75
CA GLU A 37 -10.61 -10.92 -12.41
C GLU A 37 -11.59 -10.63 -11.25
N ARG A 38 -12.78 -11.26 -11.26
CA ARG A 38 -13.75 -11.12 -10.16
C ARG A 38 -13.26 -11.69 -8.84
N VAL A 39 -12.60 -12.85 -8.86
CA VAL A 39 -12.01 -13.45 -7.65
C VAL A 39 -10.89 -12.58 -7.12
N GLN A 40 -10.01 -12.09 -7.99
CA GLN A 40 -8.91 -11.21 -7.60
C GLN A 40 -9.44 -9.91 -6.96
N LEU A 41 -10.46 -9.27 -7.54
CA LEU A 41 -11.10 -8.08 -6.98
C LEU A 41 -11.76 -8.35 -5.61
N ALA A 42 -12.44 -9.48 -5.46
CA ALA A 42 -13.02 -9.87 -4.17
C ALA A 42 -11.94 -10.12 -3.10
N SER A 43 -10.83 -10.75 -3.48
CA SER A 43 -9.68 -10.98 -2.60
C SER A 43 -9.01 -9.67 -2.18
N ILE A 44 -8.88 -8.69 -3.07
CA ILE A 44 -8.41 -7.34 -2.72
C ILE A 44 -9.26 -6.75 -1.60
N GLY A 45 -10.60 -6.81 -1.72
CA GLY A 45 -11.51 -6.26 -0.72
C GLY A 45 -11.34 -6.90 0.66
N ILE A 46 -11.14 -8.22 0.72
CA ILE A 46 -10.89 -8.95 1.98
C ILE A 46 -9.56 -8.51 2.61
N VAL A 47 -8.47 -8.56 1.84
CA VAL A 47 -7.14 -8.25 2.35
C VAL A 47 -7.04 -6.77 2.76
N GLN A 48 -7.67 -5.86 2.01
CA GLN A 48 -7.76 -4.45 2.37
C GLN A 48 -8.52 -4.24 3.69
N ALA A 49 -9.64 -4.94 3.90
CA ALA A 49 -10.42 -4.85 5.13
C ALA A 49 -9.61 -5.33 6.34
N VAL A 50 -8.88 -6.45 6.19
CA VAL A 50 -7.99 -6.94 7.25
C VAL A 50 -6.85 -5.97 7.52
N PHE A 51 -6.15 -5.51 6.48
CA PHE A 51 -5.01 -4.60 6.62
C PHE A 51 -5.39 -3.26 7.29
N SER A 52 -6.59 -2.76 6.98
CA SER A 52 -7.10 -1.51 7.55
C SER A 52 -7.49 -1.68 9.03
N LYS A 53 -8.12 -2.80 9.38
CA LYS A 53 -8.64 -3.06 10.73
C LYS A 53 -7.58 -3.54 11.73
N TYR A 54 -6.60 -4.33 11.30
CA TYR A 54 -5.63 -4.98 12.20
C TYR A 54 -4.21 -4.46 11.97
N SER A 55 -3.88 -3.33 12.62
CA SER A 55 -2.58 -2.66 12.49
C SER A 55 -1.40 -3.54 12.93
N GLN A 56 -1.62 -4.41 13.93
CA GLN A 56 -0.63 -5.33 14.48
C GLN A 56 -0.11 -6.36 13.46
N HIS A 57 -0.95 -6.75 12.50
CA HIS A 57 -0.63 -7.78 11.51
C HIS A 57 -0.05 -7.20 10.20
N ARG A 58 0.03 -5.87 10.06
CA ARG A 58 0.45 -5.22 8.79
C ARG A 58 1.83 -5.67 8.30
N ALA A 59 2.79 -5.87 9.22
CA ALA A 59 4.14 -6.32 8.84
C ALA A 59 4.11 -7.74 8.23
N VAL A 60 3.38 -8.66 8.86
CA VAL A 60 3.21 -10.04 8.37
C VAL A 60 2.51 -10.04 7.00
N LEU A 61 1.46 -9.23 6.83
CA LEU A 61 0.74 -9.12 5.56
C LEU A 61 1.60 -8.56 4.42
N ILE A 62 2.47 -7.58 4.71
CA ILE A 62 3.45 -7.06 3.75
C ILE A 62 4.39 -8.19 3.31
N ASP A 63 4.89 -8.98 4.26
CA ASP A 63 5.79 -10.08 3.95
C ASP A 63 5.13 -11.21 3.17
N ASP A 64 3.88 -11.55 3.50
CA ASP A 64 3.11 -12.56 2.77
C ASP A 64 2.79 -12.10 1.34
N LEU A 65 2.46 -10.82 1.14
CA LEU A 65 2.24 -10.25 -0.19
C LEU A 65 3.51 -10.34 -1.04
N LEU A 66 4.66 -9.89 -0.52
CA LEU A 66 5.92 -9.95 -1.24
C LEU A 66 6.33 -11.41 -1.53
N SER A 67 6.03 -12.35 -0.62
CA SER A 67 6.33 -13.77 -0.82
C SER A 67 5.45 -14.40 -1.90
N THR A 68 4.20 -13.96 -1.97
CA THR A 68 3.27 -14.35 -3.02
C THR A 68 3.72 -13.79 -4.37
N LEU A 69 4.15 -12.52 -4.40
CA LEU A 69 4.62 -11.85 -5.59
C LEU A 69 5.86 -12.53 -6.20
N GLY A 70 6.83 -12.97 -5.39
CA GLY A 70 8.01 -13.69 -5.87
C GLY A 70 7.69 -15.07 -6.47
N LYS A 71 6.58 -15.70 -6.05
CA LYS A 71 6.10 -16.98 -6.59
C LYS A 71 5.26 -16.82 -7.85
N MET A 72 4.67 -15.65 -8.07
CA MET A 72 3.90 -15.38 -9.28
C MET A 72 4.85 -15.38 -10.48
N ARG A 73 4.52 -16.20 -11.50
CA ARG A 73 5.29 -16.20 -12.74
C ARG A 73 5.10 -14.83 -13.38
N THR A 74 6.16 -14.04 -13.48
CA THR A 74 6.23 -12.75 -14.19
C THR A 74 6.08 -12.91 -15.71
N SER A 75 5.35 -13.93 -16.17
CA SER A 75 5.23 -14.38 -17.55
C SER A 75 4.37 -13.41 -18.37
N ARG A 76 4.87 -12.18 -18.57
CA ARG A 76 4.75 -11.20 -19.66
C ARG A 76 3.42 -11.00 -20.40
N ARG A 77 2.32 -11.64 -20.01
CA ARG A 77 0.99 -11.46 -20.59
C ARG A 77 0.05 -11.15 -19.45
N ASN A 78 -0.20 -9.86 -19.25
CA ASN A 78 -1.32 -9.31 -18.50
C ASN A 78 -1.18 -9.29 -16.97
N LEU A 79 -0.09 -8.73 -16.44
CA LEU A 79 -0.04 -8.32 -15.02
C LEU A 79 -0.81 -7.02 -14.76
N ARG A 80 -0.91 -6.13 -15.76
CA ARG A 80 -1.63 -4.84 -15.69
C ARG A 80 -3.12 -5.02 -15.99
N THR A 81 -3.82 -5.77 -15.14
CA THR A 81 -5.27 -6.03 -15.26
C THR A 81 -6.12 -4.99 -14.54
N TYR A 82 -5.54 -4.23 -13.61
CA TYR A 82 -6.28 -3.21 -12.90
C TYR A 82 -6.42 -1.95 -13.76
N ARG A 83 -7.60 -1.78 -14.38
CA ARG A 83 -7.91 -0.63 -15.23
C ARG A 83 -8.08 0.62 -14.38
N LEU A 84 -7.34 1.67 -14.72
CA LEU A 84 -7.50 2.98 -14.10
C LEU A 84 -8.75 3.67 -14.67
N ARG A 85 -9.41 4.51 -13.87
CA ARG A 85 -10.47 5.38 -14.38
C ARG A 85 -9.86 6.35 -15.37
N SER A 86 -10.47 6.45 -16.55
CA SER A 86 -9.83 7.11 -17.68
C SER A 86 -9.72 8.63 -17.50
N ARG A 87 -8.57 9.20 -17.89
CA ARG A 87 -8.32 10.66 -17.91
C ARG A 87 -8.80 11.31 -19.21
N SER A 88 -9.00 10.50 -20.26
CA SER A 88 -9.47 10.87 -21.61
C SER A 88 -10.06 9.63 -22.30
N ALA A 89 -11.07 9.77 -23.17
CA ALA A 89 -11.77 8.64 -23.79
C ALA A 89 -10.86 7.59 -24.48
N ASP A 90 -9.61 7.94 -24.81
CA ASP A 90 -8.66 7.09 -25.55
C ASP A 90 -7.52 6.45 -24.72
N SER A 91 -7.37 6.76 -23.42
CA SER A 91 -6.29 6.18 -22.59
C SER A 91 -6.77 4.96 -21.79
N THR A 92 -6.41 3.74 -22.22
CA THR A 92 -6.63 2.51 -21.45
C THR A 92 -5.46 2.22 -20.51
N ASP A 93 -5.19 3.14 -19.57
CA ASP A 93 -4.11 2.94 -18.61
C ASP A 93 -4.49 1.85 -17.60
N SER A 94 -3.61 0.88 -17.41
CA SER A 94 -3.76 -0.14 -16.39
C SER A 94 -2.48 -0.32 -15.59
N ILE A 95 -2.64 -0.64 -14.31
CA ILE A 95 -1.54 -0.95 -13.39
C ILE A 95 -1.64 -2.40 -12.94
N GLN A 96 -0.56 -2.90 -12.36
CA GLN A 96 -0.55 -4.23 -11.80
C GLN A 96 -1.47 -4.32 -10.59
N ILE A 97 -2.12 -5.47 -10.46
CA ILE A 97 -3.13 -5.68 -9.42
C ILE A 97 -2.56 -5.53 -8.00
N TYR A 98 -1.30 -5.91 -7.81
CA TYR A 98 -0.60 -5.74 -6.54
C TYR A 98 -0.21 -4.27 -6.30
N SER A 99 0.15 -3.51 -7.35
CA SER A 99 0.38 -2.06 -7.25
C SER A 99 -0.88 -1.36 -6.75
N ALA A 100 -2.04 -1.71 -7.31
CA ALA A 100 -3.34 -1.22 -6.86
C ALA A 100 -3.63 -1.60 -5.41
N LEU A 101 -3.35 -2.85 -5.00
CA LEU A 101 -3.55 -3.31 -3.62
C LEU A 101 -2.70 -2.52 -2.62
N VAL A 102 -1.41 -2.31 -2.92
CA VAL A 102 -0.50 -1.56 -2.03
C VAL A 102 -0.91 -0.10 -1.94
N LEU A 103 -1.29 0.52 -3.06
CA LEU A 103 -1.85 1.88 -3.06
C LEU A 103 -3.11 1.97 -2.18
N GLN A 104 -3.97 0.96 -2.23
CA GLN A 104 -5.16 0.87 -1.39
C GLN A 104 -4.84 0.60 0.08
N TRP A 105 -3.78 -0.13 0.41
CA TRP A 105 -3.32 -0.32 1.80
C TRP A 105 -2.80 0.97 2.40
N VAL A 106 -1.98 1.71 1.66
CA VAL A 106 -1.45 3.01 2.08
C VAL A 106 -2.58 4.02 2.27
N HIS A 107 -3.57 4.02 1.37
CA HIS A 107 -4.79 4.82 1.49
C HIS A 107 -5.68 4.38 2.66
N GLY A 108 -5.87 3.07 2.85
CA GLY A 108 -6.69 2.48 3.90
C GLY A 108 -6.11 2.73 5.30
N ALA A 109 -4.79 2.73 5.42
CA ALA A 109 -4.10 3.06 6.66
C ALA A 109 -4.45 4.45 7.19
N ALA A 110 -4.64 5.43 6.30
CA ALA A 110 -5.07 6.79 6.66
C ALA A 110 -6.50 6.86 7.23
N ARG A 111 -7.31 5.82 7.04
CA ARG A 111 -8.75 5.79 7.40
C ARG A 111 -9.04 4.83 8.54
N ALA A 112 -8.02 4.18 9.11
CA ALA A 112 -8.20 3.26 10.22
C ALA A 112 -8.71 4.04 11.46
N PRO A 113 -9.90 3.73 12.00
CA PRO A 113 -10.37 4.37 13.22
C PRO A 113 -9.41 4.00 14.35
N ARG A 114 -8.86 5.01 15.03
CA ARG A 114 -8.01 4.77 16.20
C ARG A 114 -8.89 4.33 17.36
N GLU A 115 -8.41 3.37 18.13
CA GLU A 115 -9.03 2.97 19.40
C GLU A 115 -9.17 4.16 20.36
N GLU A 116 -8.25 5.13 20.25
CA GLU A 116 -8.27 6.41 20.96
C GLU A 116 -9.41 7.35 20.53
N ASP A 117 -9.81 7.34 19.24
CA ASP A 117 -10.93 8.16 18.75
C ASP A 117 -12.27 7.63 19.27
N ILE A 118 -12.40 6.30 19.42
CA ILE A 118 -13.59 5.62 19.95
C ILE A 118 -13.76 5.86 21.46
N LEU A 119 -12.63 6.02 22.18
CA LEU A 119 -12.63 6.32 23.62
C LEU A 119 -12.80 7.81 23.90
N GLY A 120 -12.33 8.68 23.00
CA GLY A 120 -12.46 10.14 23.10
C GLY A 120 -13.87 10.69 22.84
N GLU A 121 -14.71 9.97 22.09
CA GLU A 121 -16.12 10.35 21.86
C GLU A 121 -17.07 9.84 22.96
N ARG A 122 -16.62 8.95 23.86
CA ARG A 122 -17.49 8.31 24.88
C ARG A 122 -17.40 8.92 26.29
N THR A 123 -16.64 9.98 26.49
CA THR A 123 -16.53 10.70 27.77
C THR A 123 -17.18 12.09 27.74
N GLY A 124 -18.07 12.34 26.78
CA GLY A 124 -18.72 13.63 26.53
C GLY A 124 -20.13 13.82 27.08
N ASP A 125 -20.69 12.89 27.85
CA ASP A 125 -22.00 13.08 28.50
C ASP A 125 -21.91 12.72 29.98
N GLU A 126 -21.84 13.74 30.84
CA GLU A 126 -22.87 13.99 31.86
C GLU A 126 -22.74 15.41 32.48
N ALA A 127 -23.86 16.14 32.38
CA ALA A 127 -24.36 17.22 33.25
C ALA A 127 -23.75 18.64 33.18
N GLY A 128 -24.48 19.54 32.51
CA GLY A 128 -24.43 20.99 32.76
C GLY A 128 -25.02 21.80 31.61
N GLU A 129 -26.31 22.11 31.66
CA GLU A 129 -26.94 23.15 30.83
C GLU A 129 -26.23 24.49 31.06
N ASP A 130 -25.44 24.97 30.08
CA ASP A 130 -25.39 26.40 29.73
C ASP A 130 -24.57 26.69 28.45
N ALA A 131 -25.23 27.41 27.54
CA ALA A 131 -24.70 28.43 26.63
C ALA A 131 -23.41 28.17 25.82
N SER A 132 -23.59 27.74 24.57
CA SER A 132 -23.02 28.39 23.37
C SER A 132 -21.60 29.00 23.44
N THR A 133 -20.52 28.22 23.31
CA THR A 133 -19.29 28.69 22.60
C THR A 133 -18.34 27.54 22.19
N THR A 134 -18.77 26.60 21.33
CA THR A 134 -17.77 25.83 20.57
C THR A 134 -17.27 26.70 19.42
N THR A 135 -16.14 27.37 19.66
CA THR A 135 -15.49 28.21 18.65
C THR A 135 -15.14 27.38 17.40
N PRO A 136 -15.31 27.94 16.18
CA PRO A 136 -15.00 27.24 14.94
C PRO A 136 -13.52 26.81 14.83
N ASP A 137 -12.63 27.47 15.58
CA ASP A 137 -11.19 27.21 15.58
C ASP A 137 -10.80 25.88 16.26
N ALA A 138 -11.50 25.45 17.31
CA ALA A 138 -11.22 24.16 17.96
C ALA A 138 -11.57 22.98 17.04
N ARG A 139 -12.68 23.08 16.28
CA ARG A 139 -13.08 22.08 15.27
C ARG A 139 -12.16 22.07 14.05
N ARG A 140 -11.69 23.25 13.60
CA ARG A 140 -10.70 23.37 12.51
C ARG A 140 -9.33 22.79 12.90
N SER A 141 -8.90 23.02 14.14
CA SER A 141 -7.64 22.51 14.67
C SER A 141 -7.66 20.98 14.84
N GLY A 142 -8.76 20.42 15.36
CA GLY A 142 -8.97 18.96 15.46
C GLY A 142 -8.98 18.27 14.09
N SER A 143 -9.68 18.84 13.11
CA SER A 143 -9.69 18.33 11.73
C SER A 143 -8.30 18.38 11.07
N SER A 144 -7.53 19.44 11.31
CA SER A 144 -6.16 19.56 10.81
C SER A 144 -5.19 18.56 11.46
N MET A 145 -5.36 18.22 12.73
CA MET A 145 -4.54 17.21 13.41
C MET A 145 -4.91 15.80 12.97
N ALA A 146 -6.20 15.48 12.83
CA ALA A 146 -6.65 14.19 12.31
C ALA A 146 -6.14 13.95 10.88
N ALA A 147 -6.20 14.96 10.00
CA ALA A 147 -5.66 14.87 8.64
C ALA A 147 -4.13 14.68 8.61
N ARG A 148 -3.39 15.37 9.50
CA ARG A 148 -1.93 15.19 9.63
C ARG A 148 -1.56 13.81 10.16
N ASN A 149 -2.31 13.31 11.15
CA ASN A 149 -2.12 11.99 11.74
C ASN A 149 -2.42 10.87 10.73
N SER A 150 -3.47 11.03 9.94
CA SER A 150 -3.84 10.17 8.82
C SER A 150 -2.73 10.07 7.77
N TYR A 151 -2.17 11.20 7.34
CA TYR A 151 -1.05 11.21 6.39
C TYR A 151 0.24 10.60 6.97
N ALA A 152 0.51 10.82 8.26
CA ALA A 152 1.66 10.21 8.94
C ALA A 152 1.55 8.67 8.96
N GLU A 153 0.36 8.11 9.17
CA GLU A 153 0.16 6.67 9.12
C GLU A 153 0.35 6.10 7.71
N SER A 154 -0.17 6.77 6.68
CA SER A 154 0.10 6.40 5.28
C SER A 154 1.60 6.38 4.98
N ARG A 155 2.37 7.36 5.48
CA ARG A 155 3.83 7.39 5.33
C ARG A 155 4.51 6.23 6.04
N THR A 156 4.10 5.89 7.26
CA THR A 156 4.67 4.76 8.01
C THR A 156 4.45 3.44 7.27
N VAL A 157 3.23 3.21 6.76
CA VAL A 157 2.93 1.99 5.98
C VAL A 157 3.70 1.97 4.66
N ALA A 158 3.77 3.10 3.95
CA ALA A 158 4.53 3.21 2.72
C ALA A 158 6.02 2.90 2.95
N HIS A 159 6.61 3.44 4.02
CA HIS A 159 8.00 3.21 4.39
C HIS A 159 8.26 1.74 4.76
N ALA A 160 7.37 1.14 5.56
CA ALA A 160 7.48 -0.28 5.92
C ALA A 160 7.43 -1.18 4.68
N PHE A 161 6.49 -0.93 3.76
CA PHE A 161 6.36 -1.72 2.53
C PHE A 161 7.60 -1.58 1.63
N VAL A 162 8.00 -0.34 1.31
CA VAL A 162 9.16 -0.07 0.45
C VAL A 162 10.43 -0.66 1.05
N HIS A 163 10.62 -0.52 2.37
CA HIS A 163 11.76 -1.10 3.06
C HIS A 163 11.82 -2.62 2.88
N SER A 164 10.74 -3.35 3.18
CA SER A 164 10.68 -4.80 3.01
C SER A 164 10.86 -5.23 1.55
N PHE A 165 10.36 -4.46 0.59
CA PHE A 165 10.52 -4.75 -0.84
C PHE A 165 11.98 -4.58 -1.28
N VAL A 166 12.61 -3.46 -0.91
CA VAL A 166 14.03 -3.20 -1.25
C VAL A 166 14.96 -4.21 -0.56
N GLU A 167 14.67 -4.61 0.69
CA GLU A 167 15.43 -5.69 1.34
C GLU A 167 15.41 -6.97 0.52
N ARG A 168 14.27 -7.34 -0.07
CA ARG A 168 14.16 -8.52 -0.94
C ARG A 168 14.86 -8.35 -2.29
N CYS A 169 15.03 -7.12 -2.76
CA CYS A 169 15.83 -6.85 -3.95
C CYS A 169 17.34 -7.04 -3.71
N ILE A 170 17.78 -6.83 -2.46
CA ILE A 170 19.18 -6.97 -2.03
C ILE A 170 19.48 -8.42 -1.64
N LYS A 171 18.57 -9.07 -0.92
CA LYS A 171 18.68 -10.50 -0.58
C LYS A 171 18.70 -11.30 -1.89
N ARG A 172 19.76 -12.08 -2.10
CA ARG A 172 19.87 -13.00 -3.26
C ARG A 172 18.97 -14.20 -3.01
N ASP A 173 17.66 -13.99 -3.08
CA ASP A 173 16.69 -15.07 -3.08
C ASP A 173 16.44 -15.52 -4.52
N HIS A 174 16.52 -16.82 -4.80
CA HIS A 174 16.28 -17.36 -6.14
C HIS A 174 14.79 -17.41 -6.50
N VAL A 175 13.92 -16.98 -5.57
CA VAL A 175 12.46 -16.99 -5.71
C VAL A 175 11.97 -15.65 -6.28
N GLY A 176 12.06 -15.50 -7.61
CA GLY A 176 11.48 -14.38 -8.35
C GLY A 176 12.41 -13.18 -8.57
N ASP A 177 12.20 -12.46 -9.67
CA ASP A 177 12.98 -11.26 -10.03
C ASP A 177 12.42 -10.02 -9.33
N PHE A 178 12.70 -9.87 -8.02
CA PHE A 178 12.23 -8.75 -7.20
C PHE A 178 12.68 -7.38 -7.72
N ARG A 179 13.80 -7.31 -8.44
CA ARG A 179 14.29 -6.05 -9.04
C ARG A 179 13.40 -5.60 -10.18
N GLN A 180 13.03 -6.53 -11.06
CA GLN A 180 12.07 -6.25 -12.12
C GLN A 180 10.69 -5.90 -11.54
N LEU A 181 10.24 -6.65 -10.53
CA LEU A 181 8.98 -6.36 -9.83
C LEU A 181 8.98 -4.95 -9.22
N PHE A 182 10.07 -4.55 -8.57
CA PHE A 182 10.19 -3.20 -7.99
C PHE A 182 10.16 -2.12 -9.07
N LYS A 183 10.81 -2.36 -10.21
CA LYS A 183 10.77 -1.45 -11.36
C LYS A 183 9.34 -1.28 -11.88
N ASP A 184 8.63 -2.39 -12.14
CA ASP A 184 7.26 -2.35 -12.65
C ASP A 184 6.31 -1.67 -11.65
N PHE A 185 6.46 -1.97 -10.36
CA PHE A 185 5.72 -1.33 -9.27
C PHE A 185 5.91 0.18 -9.25
N PHE A 186 7.15 0.66 -9.34
CA PHE A 186 7.41 2.10 -9.28
C PHE A 186 6.89 2.81 -10.54
N GLU A 187 7.01 2.20 -11.72
CA GLU A 187 6.38 2.74 -12.94
C GLU A 187 4.86 2.91 -12.75
N ASP A 188 4.20 1.92 -12.15
CA ASP A 188 2.77 1.99 -11.87
C ASP A 188 2.42 3.10 -10.87
N ILE A 189 3.23 3.32 -9.82
CA ILE A 189 2.99 4.42 -8.86
C ILE A 189 3.18 5.79 -9.53
N VAL A 190 4.25 5.96 -10.31
CA VAL A 190 4.50 7.22 -11.05
C VAL A 190 3.39 7.47 -12.06
N LEU A 191 2.84 6.42 -12.67
CA LEU A 191 1.70 6.54 -13.58
C LEU A 191 0.47 7.17 -12.90
N VAL A 192 0.24 6.84 -11.61
CA VAL A 192 -0.92 7.32 -10.84
C VAL A 192 -0.63 8.54 -9.94
N LEU A 193 0.62 9.03 -9.86
CA LEU A 193 1.03 10.09 -8.94
C LEU A 193 0.17 11.37 -9.03
N ASP A 194 -0.20 11.78 -10.24
CA ASP A 194 -0.99 13.01 -10.47
C ASP A 194 -2.51 12.77 -10.37
N ARG A 195 -2.95 11.56 -10.00
CA ARG A 195 -4.36 11.21 -9.95
C ARG A 195 -4.89 11.39 -8.52
N PRO A 196 -5.89 12.27 -8.30
CA PRO A 196 -6.45 12.51 -6.97
C PRO A 196 -7.16 11.27 -6.39
N GLU A 197 -7.50 10.30 -7.23
CA GLU A 197 -8.09 9.02 -6.84
C GLU A 197 -7.10 8.10 -6.09
N TRP A 198 -5.80 8.37 -6.21
CA TRP A 198 -4.71 7.55 -5.66
C TRP A 198 -3.84 8.34 -4.67
N PRO A 199 -4.40 8.79 -3.54
CA PRO A 199 -3.66 9.61 -2.56
C PRO A 199 -2.47 8.87 -1.92
N GLY A 200 -2.45 7.53 -1.98
CA GLY A 200 -1.34 6.70 -1.50
C GLY A 200 -0.09 6.75 -2.38
N ALA A 201 -0.17 7.30 -3.60
CA ALA A 201 0.96 7.35 -4.53
C ALA A 201 2.10 8.25 -4.03
N GLY A 202 1.77 9.44 -3.53
CA GLY A 202 2.74 10.39 -2.99
C GLY A 202 3.61 9.81 -1.87
N PRO A 203 3.02 9.27 -0.77
CA PRO A 203 3.78 8.62 0.30
C PRO A 203 4.67 7.47 -0.16
N LEU A 204 4.24 6.68 -1.16
CA LEU A 204 5.03 5.58 -1.71
C LEU A 204 6.24 6.06 -2.51
N VAL A 205 6.05 7.08 -3.37
CA VAL A 205 7.18 7.70 -4.10
C VAL A 205 8.16 8.31 -3.10
N GLU A 206 7.68 9.07 -2.11
CA GLU A 206 8.53 9.66 -1.07
C GLU A 206 9.35 8.59 -0.32
N ALA A 207 8.69 7.52 0.12
CA ALA A 207 9.36 6.41 0.81
C ALA A 207 10.40 5.71 -0.08
N ALA A 208 10.09 5.46 -1.34
CA ALA A 208 11.03 4.87 -2.30
C ALA A 208 12.24 5.77 -2.53
N CYS A 209 12.04 7.07 -2.76
CA CYS A 209 13.13 8.02 -2.92
C CYS A 209 14.04 8.07 -1.68
N LEU A 210 13.46 8.06 -0.48
CA LEU A 210 14.22 8.09 0.77
C LEU A 210 15.04 6.81 0.97
N GLN A 211 14.43 5.64 0.74
CA GLN A 211 15.10 4.35 0.87
C GLN A 211 16.20 4.17 -0.17
N LEU A 212 16.05 4.73 -1.37
CA LEU A 212 17.09 4.70 -2.39
C LEU A 212 18.25 5.65 -2.06
N LYS A 213 17.95 6.82 -1.48
CA LYS A 213 18.98 7.77 -1.01
C LYS A 213 19.81 7.19 0.13
N THR A 214 19.20 6.46 1.06
CA THR A 214 19.94 5.81 2.16
C THR A 214 20.82 4.66 1.69
N MET A 215 20.48 4.04 0.55
CA MET A 215 21.29 2.99 -0.07
C MET A 215 22.49 3.53 -0.85
N LEU A 216 22.44 4.75 -1.40
CA LEU A 216 23.50 5.36 -2.23
C LEU A 216 24.90 5.35 -1.59
N PRO A 217 25.10 5.69 -0.30
CA PRO A 217 26.41 5.70 0.34
C PRO A 217 27.00 4.30 0.59
N SER A 218 26.15 3.26 0.65
CA SER A 218 26.58 1.88 0.89
C SER A 218 27.29 1.23 -0.33
N ILE A 219 27.28 1.92 -1.48
CA ILE A 219 27.74 1.45 -2.79
C ILE A 219 29.22 1.80 -3.04
N GLU A 220 29.79 2.72 -2.25
CA GLU A 220 31.23 3.02 -2.31
C GLU A 220 32.10 1.82 -1.87
N LYS A 221 31.51 0.74 -1.35
CA LYS A 221 32.20 -0.51 -1.03
C LYS A 221 32.29 -1.42 -2.27
N PRO A 222 33.49 -1.82 -2.71
CA PRO A 222 33.71 -2.45 -4.02
C PRO A 222 33.11 -3.86 -4.18
N ASP A 223 32.86 -4.58 -3.08
CA ASP A 223 32.34 -5.97 -3.10
C ASP A 223 30.80 -6.05 -3.27
N VAL A 224 30.12 -4.90 -3.16
CA VAL A 224 28.65 -4.76 -3.14
C VAL A 224 28.12 -4.08 -4.42
N ALA A 225 29.05 -3.66 -5.30
CA ALA A 225 28.84 -2.65 -6.33
C ALA A 225 27.87 -3.05 -7.45
N ALA A 226 27.95 -4.27 -8.01
CA ALA A 226 27.17 -4.61 -9.21
C ALA A 226 25.65 -4.73 -8.93
N ASP A 227 25.29 -5.33 -7.80
CA ASP A 227 23.90 -5.58 -7.41
C ASP A 227 23.18 -4.30 -6.95
N HIS A 228 23.89 -3.42 -6.24
CA HIS A 228 23.35 -2.14 -5.78
C HIS A 228 23.32 -1.10 -6.90
N GLN A 229 24.26 -1.16 -7.85
CA GLN A 229 24.27 -0.27 -9.01
C GLN A 229 23.07 -0.48 -9.93
N ALA A 230 22.59 -1.72 -10.09
CA ALA A 230 21.38 -2.00 -10.88
C ALA A 230 20.13 -1.35 -10.25
N LEU A 231 19.98 -1.46 -8.93
CA LEU A 231 18.91 -0.81 -8.19
C LEU A 231 19.02 0.71 -8.24
N VAL A 232 20.24 1.26 -8.19
CA VAL A 232 20.48 2.70 -8.35
C VAL A 232 20.18 3.19 -9.75
N ASN A 233 20.52 2.43 -10.80
CA ASN A 233 20.22 2.83 -12.17
C ASN A 233 18.71 2.80 -12.43
N ILE A 234 18.01 1.80 -11.88
CA ILE A 234 16.55 1.74 -11.86
C ILE A 234 16.00 2.97 -11.12
N ALA A 235 16.48 3.22 -9.90
CA ALA A 235 16.10 4.38 -9.09
C ALA A 235 16.36 5.73 -9.77
N ALA A 236 17.51 5.92 -10.43
CA ALA A 236 17.86 7.16 -11.09
C ALA A 236 16.98 7.42 -12.32
N SER A 237 16.70 6.37 -13.11
CA SER A 237 15.75 6.43 -14.24
C SER A 237 14.34 6.78 -13.75
N LEU A 238 13.92 6.14 -12.67
CA LEU A 238 12.61 6.29 -12.07
C LEU A 238 12.42 7.65 -11.36
N LEU A 239 13.45 8.16 -10.67
CA LEU A 239 13.51 9.50 -10.12
C LEU A 239 13.45 10.55 -11.23
N GLY A 240 14.15 10.33 -12.35
CA GLY A 240 14.05 11.18 -13.54
C GLY A 240 12.61 11.22 -14.08
N ALA A 241 11.94 10.07 -14.14
CA ALA A 241 10.54 9.98 -14.56
C ALA A 241 9.57 10.66 -13.57
N ALA A 242 9.82 10.55 -12.27
CA ALA A 242 9.01 11.20 -11.23
C ALA A 242 9.20 12.72 -11.20
N VAL A 243 10.41 13.23 -11.44
CA VAL A 243 10.72 14.67 -11.50
C VAL A 243 10.24 15.31 -12.81
N ALA A 244 10.12 14.53 -13.89
CA ALA A 244 9.64 15.02 -15.19
C ALA A 244 8.11 15.18 -15.25
N LYS A 245 7.38 14.65 -14.28
CA LYS A 245 5.93 14.84 -14.12
C LYS A 245 5.63 16.00 -13.19
#